data_AF-A0A1V4Q714-F1
#
_entry.id   AF-A0A1V4Q714-F1
#
_cell.length_a   1.000
_cell.length_b   1.000
_cell.length_c   1.000
_cell.angle_alpha   90.00
_cell.angle_beta   90.00
_cell.angle_gamma   90.00
#
_symmetry.space_group_name_H-M   'P 1'
#
loop_
_entity.id
_entity.type
_entity.pdbx_description
1 polymer ?
#
loop_
_entity_poly.entity_id
_entity_poly.type
_entity_poly.pdbx_seq_one_letter_code
_entity_poly.pdbx_strand_id
1 'polypeptide(L)' 'MRTSSACFAPGFEKITHNIAELTRDAEDLDIHFAGGALMHPGAAKVADDYLGHPVSTSPNAQLNTRVGIARAAR' A
#
# COMPACT_ATOMS: atom_id res chain seq x y z
N MET A 1 -0.62 21.05 -13.65
CA MET A 1 0.14 19.93 -14.24
C MET A 1 -0.60 18.65 -13.89
N ARG A 2 -1.33 18.02 -14.85
CA ARG A 2 -1.92 16.69 -14.62
C ARG A 2 -0.76 15.71 -14.61
N THR A 3 -0.28 15.33 -13.44
CA THR A 3 0.72 14.26 -13.29
C THR A 3 0.09 12.97 -13.82
N SER A 4 0.52 12.54 -14.99
CA SER A 4 0.09 11.26 -15.58
C SER A 4 0.58 10.14 -14.68
N SER A 5 -0.30 9.59 -13.85
CA SER A 5 -0.05 8.44 -12.97
C SER A 5 0.40 7.19 -13.75
N ALA A 6 0.20 7.17 -15.07
CA ALA A 6 0.61 6.08 -15.94
C ALA A 6 2.12 5.80 -15.91
N CYS A 7 2.98 6.82 -15.74
CA CYS A 7 4.43 6.60 -15.68
C CYS A 7 4.88 5.81 -14.43
N PHE A 8 4.07 5.79 -13.37
CA PHE A 8 4.39 5.07 -12.13
C PHE A 8 3.82 3.65 -12.09
N ALA A 9 2.90 3.30 -13.00
CA ALA A 9 2.23 1.99 -13.00
C ALA A 9 3.21 0.80 -12.99
N PRO A 10 4.29 0.76 -13.82
CA PRO A 10 5.23 -0.36 -13.78
C PRO A 10 5.99 -0.48 -12.45
N GLY A 11 6.17 0.64 -11.74
CA GLY A 11 6.77 0.65 -10.42
C GLY A 11 5.83 0.07 -9.36
N PHE A 12 4.56 0.45 -9.40
CA PHE A 12 3.55 -0.10 -8.51
C PHE A 12 3.32 -1.59 -8.76
N GLU A 13 3.26 -2.05 -10.01
CA GLU A 13 3.14 -3.48 -10.35
C GLU A 13 4.26 -4.32 -9.75
N LYS A 14 5.52 -3.86 -9.83
CA LYS A 14 6.67 -4.55 -9.21
C LYS A 14 6.55 -4.64 -7.70
N ILE A 15 6.12 -3.55 -7.06
CA ILE A 15 5.90 -3.54 -5.60
C ILE A 15 4.79 -4.52 -5.25
N THR A 16 3.68 -4.50 -5.98
CA THR A 16 2.55 -5.40 -5.76
C THR A 16 2.94 -6.87 -5.96
N HIS A 17 3.73 -7.18 -6.99
CA HIS A 17 4.26 -8.52 -7.19
C HIS A 17 5.06 -8.99 -5.96
N ASN A 18 5.93 -8.15 -5.42
CA ASN A 18 6.68 -8.47 -4.21
C ASN A 18 5.77 -8.66 -2.99
N ILE A 19 4.69 -7.89 -2.88
CA ILE A 19 3.70 -8.07 -1.82
C ILE A 19 3.07 -9.45 -1.93
N ALA A 20 2.61 -9.85 -3.13
CA ALA A 20 2.03 -11.18 -3.36
C ALA A 20 2.99 -12.31 -2.96
N GLU A 21 4.27 -12.19 -3.35
CA GLU A 21 5.29 -13.19 -2.99
C GLU A 21 5.52 -13.27 -1.47
N LEU A 22 5.45 -12.14 -0.75
CA LEU A 22 5.64 -12.08 0.69
C LEU A 22 4.40 -12.52 1.49
N THR A 23 3.23 -12.60 0.85
CA THR A 23 1.95 -12.90 1.51
C THR A 23 1.30 -14.21 1.04
N ARG A 24 2.06 -15.12 0.40
CA ARG A 24 1.58 -16.39 -0.19
C ARG A 24 0.92 -17.40 0.79
N ASP A 25 0.97 -17.15 2.09
CA ASP A 25 0.32 -18.00 3.09
C ASP A 25 -0.60 -17.18 4.02
N ALA A 26 -0.99 -16.00 3.56
CA ALA A 26 -1.73 -14.99 4.33
C ALA A 26 -2.70 -14.21 3.44
N GLU A 27 -3.15 -14.79 2.32
CA GLU A 27 -4.03 -14.13 1.36
C GLU A 27 -5.45 -13.88 1.88
N ASP A 28 -5.81 -14.52 2.99
CA ASP A 28 -7.07 -14.28 3.71
C ASP A 28 -7.04 -13.01 4.58
N LEU A 29 -5.86 -12.39 4.76
CA LEU A 29 -5.69 -11.19 5.56
C LEU A 29 -5.83 -9.91 4.71
N ASP A 30 -6.45 -8.89 5.30
CA ASP A 30 -6.55 -7.57 4.71
C ASP A 30 -5.16 -6.92 4.55
N ILE A 31 -4.90 -6.34 3.37
CA ILE A 31 -3.66 -5.61 3.11
C ILE A 31 -3.88 -4.13 3.42
N HIS A 32 -3.10 -3.60 4.36
CA HIS A 32 -3.10 -2.18 4.71
C HIS A 32 -1.80 -1.52 4.27
N PHE A 33 -1.88 -0.55 3.36
CA PHE A 33 -0.71 0.26 3.03
C PHE A 33 -0.38 1.21 4.18
N ALA A 34 0.89 1.18 4.57
CA ALA A 34 1.48 2.06 5.57
C ALA A 34 2.66 2.82 4.96
N GLY A 35 2.93 4.03 5.46
CA GLY A 35 3.94 4.92 4.90
C GLY A 35 3.44 5.74 3.71
N GLY A 36 4.21 6.77 3.34
CA GLY A 36 3.80 7.73 2.30
C GLY A 36 4.03 7.30 0.86
N ALA A 37 4.94 6.34 0.61
CA ALA A 37 5.34 5.97 -0.75
C ALA A 37 4.20 5.36 -1.59
N LEU A 38 3.32 4.59 -0.94
CA LEU A 38 2.18 3.93 -1.59
C LEU A 38 0.86 4.69 -1.43
N MET A 39 0.90 5.92 -0.89
CA MET A 39 -0.24 6.83 -0.86
C MET A 39 -0.34 7.68 -2.13
N HIS A 40 0.49 7.42 -3.13
CA HIS A 40 0.39 8.08 -4.43
C HIS A 40 -0.96 7.75 -5.09
N PRO A 41 -1.65 8.74 -5.72
CA PRO A 41 -2.88 8.47 -6.44
C PRO A 41 -2.75 7.33 -7.45
N GLY A 42 -3.62 6.33 -7.33
CA GLY A 42 -3.65 5.14 -8.20
C GLY A 42 -2.80 3.95 -7.75
N ALA A 43 -1.91 4.09 -6.77
CA ALA A 43 -1.09 2.98 -6.29
C ALA A 43 -1.94 1.85 -5.67
N ALA A 44 -2.87 2.19 -4.77
CA ALA A 44 -3.79 1.22 -4.17
C ALA A 44 -4.63 0.50 -5.23
N LYS A 45 -5.12 1.23 -6.24
CA LYS A 45 -5.90 0.62 -7.33
C LYS A 45 -5.09 -0.40 -8.13
N VAL A 46 -3.83 -0.10 -8.47
CA VAL A 46 -2.96 -1.07 -9.16
C VAL A 46 -2.76 -2.31 -8.30
N ALA A 47 -2.64 -2.15 -6.98
CA ALA A 47 -2.50 -3.26 -6.06
C ALA A 47 -3.79 -4.09 -5.93
N ASP A 48 -4.94 -3.45 -5.78
CA ASP A 48 -6.27 -4.09 -5.76
C ASP A 48 -6.48 -4.96 -7.00
N ASP A 49 -6.28 -4.37 -8.19
CA ASP A 49 -6.54 -5.02 -9.46
C ASP A 49 -5.61 -6.24 -9.68
N TYR A 50 -4.35 -6.13 -9.23
CA TYR A 50 -3.35 -7.19 -9.42
C TYR A 50 -3.50 -8.32 -8.40
N LEU A 51 -3.76 -8.00 -7.12
CA LEU A 51 -3.88 -9.00 -6.06
C LEU A 51 -5.25 -9.67 -6.05
N GLY A 52 -6.27 -9.03 -6.59
CA GLY A 52 -7.65 -9.54 -6.51
C GLY A 52 -8.25 -9.46 -5.11
N HIS A 53 -7.63 -8.69 -4.22
CA HIS A 53 -8.02 -8.49 -2.83
C HIS A 53 -8.02 -6.99 -2.49
N PRO A 54 -8.93 -6.50 -1.63
CA PRO A 54 -8.94 -5.09 -1.25
C PRO A 54 -7.67 -4.66 -0.50
N VAL A 55 -7.02 -3.62 -1.00
CA VAL A 55 -5.93 -2.90 -0.36
C VAL A 55 -6.48 -1.63 0.27
N SER A 56 -6.45 -1.61 1.59
CA SER A 56 -6.92 -0.48 2.39
C SER A 56 -5.83 0.59 2.51
N THR A 57 -6.25 1.86 2.39
CA THR A 57 -5.41 3.02 2.69
C THR A 57 -6.11 3.91 3.72
N SER A 58 -5.33 4.70 4.46
CA SER A 58 -5.88 5.70 5.39
C SER A 58 -5.24 7.07 5.15
N PRO A 59 -5.94 8.19 5.43
CA PRO A 59 -5.40 9.55 5.22
C PRO A 59 -4.08 9.84 5.95
N ASN A 60 -3.79 9.06 7.00
CA ASN A 60 -2.63 9.25 7.87
C ASN A 60 -1.70 8.03 7.89
N ALA A 61 -1.74 7.17 6.86
CA ALA A 61 -0.92 5.95 6.81
C ALA A 61 0.60 6.23 6.94
N GLN A 62 1.07 7.41 6.55
CA GLN A 62 2.43 7.92 6.77
C GLN A 62 2.80 8.15 8.25
N LEU A 63 1.82 8.16 9.15
CA LEU A 63 2.00 8.37 10.58
C LEU A 63 1.88 7.07 11.39
N ASN A 64 1.54 5.93 10.78
CA ASN A 64 1.27 4.66 11.49
C ASN A 64 2.38 4.30 12.49
N THR A 65 3.65 4.35 12.06
CA THR A 65 4.79 4.05 12.94
C THR A 65 4.89 5.02 14.13
N ARG A 66 4.71 6.32 13.90
CA ARG A 66 4.81 7.34 14.96
C ARG A 66 3.68 7.19 15.97
N VAL A 67 2.46 6.92 15.50
CA VAL A 67 1.30 6.65 16.36
C VAL A 67 1.55 5.39 17.19
N GLY A 68 2.09 4.33 16.59
CA GLY A 68 2.46 3.10 17.29
C GLY A 68 3.46 3.36 18.43
N ILE A 69 4.55 4.09 18.15
CA ILE A 69 5.55 4.47 19.16
C ILE A 69 4.91 5.27 20.30
N ALA A 70 4.13 6.30 19.97
CA ALA A 70 3.48 7.15 20.97
C ALA A 70 2.47 6.38 21.85
N ARG A 71 1.81 5.35 21.30
CA ARG A 71 0.90 4.48 22.05
C ARG A 71 1.65 3.48 22.95
N ALA A 72 2.78 2.96 22.50
CA ALA A 72 3.58 1.98 23.24
C ALA A 72 4.41 2.59 24.39
N ALA A 73 4.70 3.89 24.32
CA ALA A 73 5.39 4.63 25.37
C ALA A 73 4.49 5.06 26.54
N ARG A 74 3.21 4.64 26.53
CA ARG A 74 2.26 4.83 27.62
C ARG A 74 2.18 3.56 28.47
#